data_AF-A0A838WW88-F1
#
_entry.id   AF-A0A838WW88-F1
#
_cell.length_a   1.000
_cell.length_b   1.000
_cell.length_c   1.000
_cell.angle_alpha   90.00
_cell.angle_beta   90.00
_cell.angle_gamma   90.00
#
_symmetry.space_group_name_H-M   'P 1'
#
loop_
_entity.id
_entity.type
_entity.pdbx_description
1 polymer ?
#
loop_
_entity_poly.entity_id
_entity_poly.type
_entity_poly.pdbx_seq_one_letter_code
_entity_poly.pdbx_strand_id
1 'polypeptide(L)'
;PAPAPLSQLADGPATEAGTCDALLSALPQSPAEGYTRLNVEQERTVAWQAEGKEPILLRCNVAPPENYEPGLQLYQINGVTWFEDTELADNPGASTWFALGRDAVIAVHLPQGEGNAAVTALSEAIEATVPARSE
;
A
#
# COMPACT_ATOMS: atom_id res chain seq x y z
N PRO A 1 -10.82 19.08 -8.89
CA PRO A 1 -10.36 17.68 -9.01
C PRO A 1 -9.94 17.17 -7.64
N ALA A 2 -10.43 16.01 -7.20
CA ALA A 2 -9.90 15.38 -6.00
C ALA A 2 -8.42 15.00 -6.24
N PRO A 3 -7.55 15.09 -5.22
CA PRO A 3 -6.17 14.61 -5.33
C PRO A 3 -6.16 13.10 -5.63
N ALA A 4 -5.10 12.61 -6.27
CA ALA A 4 -4.95 11.16 -6.45
C ALA A 4 -4.84 10.49 -5.06
N PRO A 5 -5.41 9.28 -4.86
CA PRO A 5 -5.26 8.57 -3.60
C PRO A 5 -3.79 8.46 -3.19
N LEU A 6 -3.52 8.52 -1.87
CA LEU A 6 -2.18 8.46 -1.27
C LEU A 6 -1.23 9.63 -1.57
N SER A 7 -1.54 10.51 -2.54
CA SER A 7 -0.63 11.59 -2.95
C SER A 7 -0.37 12.62 -1.84
N GLN A 8 -1.33 12.80 -0.94
CA GLN A 8 -1.24 13.76 0.16
C GLN A 8 -0.59 13.20 1.43
N LEU A 9 -0.31 11.88 1.47
CA LEU A 9 0.36 11.29 2.63
C LEU A 9 1.76 11.89 2.78
N ALA A 10 2.12 12.24 4.00
CA ALA A 10 3.47 12.69 4.30
C ALA A 10 4.48 11.55 4.07
N ASP A 11 5.73 11.92 3.81
CA ASP A 11 6.81 10.95 3.70
C ASP A 11 7.19 10.37 5.06
N GLY A 12 7.58 9.09 5.04
CA GLY A 12 8.05 8.39 6.22
C GLY A 12 9.45 8.84 6.66
N PRO A 13 9.90 8.37 7.83
CA PRO A 13 11.26 8.60 8.28
C PRO A 13 12.30 7.97 7.33
N ALA A 14 13.58 8.20 7.62
CA ALA A 14 14.66 7.52 6.93
C ALA A 14 14.55 5.99 7.11
N THR A 15 14.80 5.27 6.02
CA THR A 15 14.78 3.81 5.89
C THR A 15 16.12 3.32 5.39
N GLU A 16 16.34 2.00 5.36
CA GLU A 16 17.52 1.45 4.71
C GLU A 16 17.57 1.86 3.23
N ALA A 17 18.79 2.15 2.76
CA ALA A 17 18.98 2.65 1.40
C ALA A 17 18.54 1.60 0.38
N GLY A 18 17.62 1.98 -0.52
CA GLY A 18 17.10 1.09 -1.56
C GLY A 18 15.93 0.20 -1.15
N THR A 19 15.42 0.27 0.08
CA THR A 19 14.24 -0.52 0.54
C THR A 19 13.05 -0.36 -0.42
N CYS A 20 12.70 0.88 -0.77
CA CYS A 20 11.58 1.10 -1.69
C CYS A 20 11.88 0.66 -3.12
N ASP A 21 13.10 0.85 -3.62
CA ASP A 21 13.46 0.43 -4.98
C ASP A 21 13.40 -1.10 -5.13
N ALA A 22 13.85 -1.82 -4.09
CA ALA A 22 13.75 -3.28 -4.01
C ALA A 22 12.29 -3.73 -4.02
N LEU A 23 11.43 -3.12 -3.19
CA LEU A 23 10.00 -3.41 -3.19
C LEU A 23 9.38 -3.18 -4.56
N LEU A 24 9.55 -1.99 -5.14
CA LEU A 24 8.91 -1.63 -6.42
C LEU A 24 9.32 -2.55 -7.58
N SER A 25 10.54 -3.08 -7.52
CA SER A 25 11.08 -4.04 -8.48
C SER A 25 10.52 -5.45 -8.29
N ALA A 26 10.19 -5.84 -7.06
CA ALA A 26 9.62 -7.15 -6.72
C ALA A 26 8.09 -7.20 -6.84
N LEU A 27 7.42 -6.05 -6.96
CA LEU A 27 5.97 -5.99 -7.10
C LEU A 27 5.46 -6.80 -8.30
N PRO A 28 4.31 -7.48 -8.16
CA PRO A 28 3.75 -8.28 -9.23
C PRO A 28 3.41 -7.41 -10.46
N GLN A 29 3.33 -8.06 -11.62
CA GLN A 29 2.83 -7.41 -12.84
C GLN A 29 1.38 -6.93 -12.65
N SER A 30 0.57 -7.74 -11.96
CA SER A 30 -0.76 -7.35 -11.50
C SER A 30 -1.06 -7.89 -10.10
N PRO A 31 -1.62 -7.07 -9.19
CA PRO A 31 -2.06 -7.51 -7.87
C PRO A 31 -3.48 -8.13 -7.90
N ALA A 32 -4.27 -7.91 -8.95
CA ALA A 32 -5.65 -8.38 -9.05
C ALA A 32 -6.07 -8.63 -10.52
N GLU A 33 -7.18 -9.35 -10.74
CA GLU A 33 -7.60 -9.72 -12.09
C GLU A 33 -7.98 -8.49 -12.93
N GLY A 34 -7.47 -8.42 -14.16
CA GLY A 34 -7.75 -7.33 -15.10
C GLY A 34 -6.99 -6.03 -14.83
N TYR A 35 -6.22 -5.96 -13.75
CA TYR A 35 -5.35 -4.82 -13.46
C TYR A 35 -4.05 -4.90 -14.27
N THR A 36 -3.57 -3.74 -14.73
CA THR A 36 -2.32 -3.60 -15.49
C THR A 36 -1.56 -2.39 -14.99
N ARG A 37 -0.23 -2.42 -15.03
CA ARG A 37 0.59 -1.31 -14.54
C ARG A 37 0.28 -0.01 -15.29
N LEU A 38 0.15 1.06 -14.52
CA LEU A 38 0.00 2.42 -14.98
C LEU A 38 1.25 3.23 -14.61
N ASN A 39 1.76 4.01 -15.56
CA ASN A 39 2.85 4.95 -15.29
C ASN A 39 2.31 6.13 -14.49
N VAL A 40 2.91 6.40 -13.33
CA VAL A 40 2.57 7.53 -12.47
C VAL A 40 3.81 8.36 -12.20
N GLU A 41 3.65 9.68 -12.27
CA GLU A 41 4.73 10.64 -11.95
C GLU A 41 4.70 10.99 -10.46
N GLN A 42 4.78 9.96 -9.62
CA GLN A 42 4.83 10.09 -8.17
C GLN A 42 5.97 9.21 -7.63
N GLU A 43 6.83 9.78 -6.80
CA GLU A 43 7.95 9.04 -6.24
C GLU A 43 7.48 7.85 -5.40
N ARG A 44 8.27 6.77 -5.45
CA ARG A 44 8.06 5.55 -4.66
C ARG A 44 6.65 4.95 -4.81
N THR A 45 5.98 5.24 -5.93
CA THR A 45 4.58 4.90 -6.16
C THR A 45 4.43 4.05 -7.41
N VAL A 46 3.61 3.00 -7.31
CA VAL A 46 3.16 2.19 -8.43
C VAL A 46 1.64 2.16 -8.43
N ALA A 47 1.05 2.29 -9.61
CA ALA A 47 -0.38 2.16 -9.79
C ALA A 47 -0.70 1.04 -10.79
N TRP A 48 -1.87 0.46 -10.61
CA TRP A 48 -2.49 -0.42 -11.58
C TRP A 48 -3.90 0.05 -11.89
N GLN A 49 -4.28 -0.04 -13.16
CA GLN A 49 -5.63 0.30 -13.62
C GLN A 49 -6.33 -0.93 -14.18
N ALA A 50 -7.65 -0.97 -14.05
CA ALA A 50 -8.53 -1.86 -14.76
C ALA A 50 -9.66 -1.04 -15.39
N GLU A 51 -10.14 -1.45 -16.56
CA GLU A 51 -11.20 -0.73 -17.27
C GLU A 51 -12.49 -0.72 -16.44
N GLY A 52 -13.06 0.46 -16.21
CA GLY A 52 -14.30 0.63 -15.44
C GLY A 52 -14.16 0.44 -13.93
N LYS A 53 -12.94 0.28 -13.39
CA LYS A 53 -12.66 0.18 -11.95
C LYS A 53 -11.75 1.30 -11.47
N GLU A 54 -11.82 1.60 -10.17
CA GLU A 54 -10.85 2.49 -9.54
C GLU A 54 -9.44 1.86 -9.54
N PRO A 55 -8.37 2.66 -9.60
CA PRO A 55 -7.01 2.13 -9.62
C PRO A 55 -6.61 1.54 -8.26
N ILE A 56 -5.71 0.57 -8.28
CA ILE A 56 -4.96 0.16 -7.09
C ILE A 56 -3.67 0.98 -7.07
N LEU A 57 -3.34 1.61 -5.94
CA LEU A 57 -2.09 2.34 -5.78
C LEU A 57 -1.30 1.79 -4.61
N LEU A 58 0.02 1.73 -4.74
CA LEU A 58 0.94 1.44 -3.66
C LEU A 58 1.96 2.57 -3.59
N ARG A 59 2.15 3.15 -2.40
CA ARG A 59 3.22 4.11 -2.11
C ARG A 59 4.09 3.62 -0.96
N CYS A 60 5.40 3.54 -1.23
CA CYS A 60 6.39 3.08 -0.26
C CYS A 60 6.98 4.22 0.59
N ASN A 61 7.16 3.93 1.88
CA ASN A 61 7.73 4.80 2.90
C ASN A 61 6.92 6.10 3.09
N VAL A 62 5.68 5.94 3.50
CA VAL A 62 4.83 7.03 4.00
C VAL A 62 5.00 7.23 5.51
N ALA A 63 4.53 8.35 6.04
CA ALA A 63 4.44 8.57 7.47
C ALA A 63 3.50 7.53 8.12
N PRO A 64 3.67 7.23 9.43
CA PRO A 64 2.71 6.40 10.16
C PRO A 64 1.28 6.93 10.01
N PRO A 65 0.27 6.06 9.82
CA PRO A 65 -1.11 6.49 9.64
C PRO A 65 -1.62 7.26 10.86
N GLU A 66 -2.17 8.46 10.64
CA GLU A 66 -2.66 9.34 11.71
C GLU A 66 -3.84 8.74 12.48
N ASN A 67 -4.67 7.93 11.80
CA ASN A 67 -5.84 7.28 12.38
C ASN A 67 -5.54 5.93 13.06
N TYR A 68 -4.27 5.50 13.12
CA TYR A 68 -3.91 4.29 13.82
C TYR A 68 -3.74 4.53 15.32
N GLU A 69 -4.57 3.87 16.12
CA GLU A 69 -4.52 3.92 17.58
C GLU A 69 -4.45 2.51 18.20
N PRO A 70 -3.88 2.36 19.40
CA PRO A 70 -3.89 1.10 20.12
C PRO A 70 -5.31 0.56 20.33
N GLY A 71 -5.50 -0.73 20.05
CA GLY A 71 -6.79 -1.40 20.20
C GLY A 71 -7.61 -1.48 18.91
N LEU A 72 -7.17 -0.83 17.82
CA LEU A 72 -7.75 -1.04 16.50
C LEU A 72 -7.39 -2.43 15.94
N GLN A 73 -8.25 -2.92 15.05
CA GLN A 73 -8.07 -4.22 14.42
C GLN A 73 -6.90 -4.18 13.43
N LEU A 74 -6.04 -5.18 13.53
CA LEU A 74 -4.94 -5.42 12.60
C LEU A 74 -5.14 -6.77 11.91
N TYR A 75 -4.74 -6.85 10.64
CA TYR A 75 -4.81 -8.06 9.85
C TYR A 75 -3.42 -8.59 9.57
N GLN A 76 -3.18 -9.88 9.80
CA GLN A 76 -1.92 -10.52 9.46
C GLN A 76 -2.08 -11.35 8.19
N ILE A 77 -1.39 -10.97 7.12
CA ILE A 77 -1.50 -11.60 5.80
C ILE A 77 -0.08 -11.83 5.28
N ASN A 78 0.27 -13.09 5.01
CA ASN A 78 1.60 -13.49 4.50
C ASN A 78 2.78 -12.85 5.26
N GLY A 79 2.71 -12.81 6.60
CA GLY A 79 3.77 -12.23 7.44
C GLY A 79 3.75 -10.70 7.55
N VAL A 80 2.86 -10.01 6.82
CA VAL A 80 2.70 -8.55 6.89
C VAL A 80 1.51 -8.20 7.79
N THR A 81 1.74 -7.27 8.71
CA THR A 81 0.69 -6.70 9.55
C THR A 81 0.11 -5.47 8.87
N TRP A 82 -1.21 -5.48 8.67
CA TRP A 82 -1.96 -4.46 7.99
C TRP A 82 -2.95 -3.75 8.91
N PHE A 83 -3.01 -2.43 8.79
CA PHE A 83 -4.08 -1.59 9.31
C PHE A 83 -4.94 -1.10 8.16
N GLU A 84 -6.25 -1.26 8.25
CA GLU A 84 -7.21 -0.74 7.27
C GLU A 84 -7.81 0.58 7.76
N ASP A 85 -7.67 1.61 6.96
CA ASP A 85 -8.25 2.93 7.16
C ASP A 85 -9.32 3.19 6.09
N THR A 86 -10.58 3.16 6.51
CA THR A 86 -11.73 3.45 5.65
C THR A 86 -12.10 4.93 5.63
N GLU A 87 -11.50 5.76 6.49
CA GLU A 87 -11.77 7.20 6.57
C GLU A 87 -10.97 7.98 5.52
N LEU A 88 -9.80 7.47 5.13
CA LEU A 88 -8.95 8.05 4.09
C LEU A 88 -9.41 7.74 2.65
N ALA A 89 -10.48 6.98 2.47
CA ALA A 89 -11.01 6.68 1.15
C ALA A 89 -12.04 7.74 0.73
N ASP A 90 -11.77 8.42 -0.38
CA ASP A 90 -12.67 9.43 -0.94
C ASP A 90 -13.99 8.84 -1.47
N ASN A 91 -14.02 7.54 -1.78
CA ASN A 91 -15.16 6.84 -2.36
C ASN A 91 -15.73 5.76 -1.41
N PRO A 92 -17.07 5.64 -1.30
CA PRO A 92 -17.70 4.58 -0.51
C PRO A 92 -17.28 3.19 -1.01
N GLY A 93 -16.62 2.42 -0.13
CA GLY A 93 -16.23 1.05 -0.41
C GLY A 93 -14.76 0.85 -0.82
N ALA A 94 -14.01 1.93 -1.07
CA ALA A 94 -12.55 1.85 -1.13
C ALA A 94 -11.96 1.97 0.29
N SER A 95 -10.72 1.53 0.48
CA SER A 95 -9.99 1.71 1.74
C SER A 95 -8.49 1.88 1.50
N THR A 96 -7.82 2.52 2.45
CA THR A 96 -6.36 2.65 2.46
C THR A 96 -5.78 1.69 3.48
N TRP A 97 -4.90 0.81 3.04
CA TRP A 97 -4.26 -0.21 3.86
C TRP A 97 -2.81 0.16 4.12
N PHE A 98 -2.38 0.09 5.38
CA PHE A 98 -1.02 0.39 5.80
C PHE A 98 -0.32 -0.88 6.27
N ALA A 99 0.78 -1.26 5.62
CA ALA A 99 1.69 -2.28 6.12
C ALA A 99 2.59 -1.67 7.21
N LEU A 100 2.47 -2.18 8.43
CA LEU A 100 3.15 -1.69 9.63
C LEU A 100 4.24 -2.67 10.10
N GLY A 101 5.04 -2.24 11.09
CA GLY A 101 6.04 -3.10 11.76
C GLY A 101 7.29 -3.40 10.91
N ARG A 102 7.55 -2.59 9.89
CA ARG A 102 8.66 -2.77 8.95
C ARG A 102 9.55 -1.54 8.87
N ASP A 103 10.68 -1.67 8.20
CA ASP A 103 11.61 -0.57 7.95
C ASP A 103 10.88 0.63 7.32
N ALA A 104 10.13 0.40 6.24
CA ALA A 104 9.21 1.36 5.63
C ALA A 104 7.74 1.06 5.95
N VAL A 105 6.91 2.10 6.12
CA VAL A 105 5.45 1.97 6.10
C VAL A 105 4.97 2.04 4.64
N ILE A 106 4.16 1.09 4.21
CA ILE A 106 3.63 1.01 2.84
C ILE A 106 2.14 1.29 2.89
N ALA A 107 1.68 2.28 2.13
CA ALA A 107 0.25 2.55 1.96
C ALA A 107 -0.23 1.95 0.64
N VAL A 108 -1.41 1.34 0.66
CA VAL A 108 -2.07 0.75 -0.51
C VAL A 108 -3.51 1.23 -0.57
N HIS A 109 -3.90 1.89 -1.66
CA HIS A 109 -5.30 2.21 -1.92
C HIS A 109 -5.95 1.03 -2.66
N LEU A 110 -7.07 0.56 -2.14
CA LEU A 110 -7.77 -0.61 -2.64
C LEU A 110 -9.23 -0.27 -2.97
N PRO A 111 -9.67 -0.53 -4.21
CA PRO A 111 -11.07 -0.47 -4.59
C PRO A 111 -11.90 -1.54 -3.88
N GLN A 112 -13.20 -1.29 -3.76
CA GLN A 112 -14.14 -2.26 -3.24
C GLN A 112 -14.06 -3.60 -3.99
N GLY A 113 -13.98 -4.71 -3.25
CA GLY A 113 -14.04 -6.07 -3.81
C GLY A 113 -12.71 -6.62 -4.33
N GLU A 114 -11.67 -5.79 -4.48
CA GLU A 114 -10.35 -6.22 -4.96
C GLU A 114 -9.33 -6.43 -3.83
N GLY A 115 -9.68 -6.02 -2.61
CA GLY A 115 -8.75 -5.95 -1.48
C GLY A 115 -8.08 -7.28 -1.13
N ASN A 116 -8.83 -8.40 -1.10
CA ASN A 116 -8.27 -9.68 -0.66
C ASN A 116 -7.15 -10.18 -1.59
N ALA A 117 -7.37 -10.16 -2.91
CA ALA A 117 -6.38 -10.63 -3.88
C ALA A 117 -5.17 -9.70 -3.89
N ALA A 118 -5.41 -8.38 -3.94
CA ALA A 118 -4.36 -7.38 -3.99
C ALA A 118 -3.49 -7.39 -2.73
N VAL A 119 -4.08 -7.36 -1.53
CA VAL A 119 -3.32 -7.38 -0.27
C VAL A 119 -2.50 -8.65 -0.15
N THR A 120 -3.05 -9.80 -0.54
CA THR A 120 -2.31 -11.08 -0.49
C THR A 120 -1.07 -11.02 -1.38
N ALA A 121 -1.22 -10.63 -2.65
CA ALA A 121 -0.11 -10.56 -3.60
C ALA A 121 0.94 -9.50 -3.23
N LEU A 122 0.50 -8.34 -2.73
CA LEU A 122 1.38 -7.26 -2.29
C LEU A 122 2.12 -7.64 -1.00
N SER A 123 1.49 -8.40 -0.10
CA SER A 123 2.12 -8.86 1.14
C SER A 123 3.33 -9.76 0.87
N GLU A 124 3.27 -10.62 -0.15
CA GLU A 124 4.40 -11.48 -0.53
C GLU A 124 5.61 -10.65 -0.96
N ALA A 125 5.40 -9.62 -1.79
CA ALA A 125 6.46 -8.72 -2.22
C ALA A 125 7.03 -7.91 -1.06
N ILE A 126 6.16 -7.40 -0.17
CA ILE A 126 6.58 -6.64 1.01
C ILE A 126 7.40 -7.51 1.97
N GLU A 127 6.95 -8.72 2.25
CA GLU A 127 7.67 -9.65 3.14
C GLU A 127 9.05 -10.01 2.58
N ALA A 128 9.17 -10.19 1.27
CA ALA A 128 10.43 -10.55 0.63
C ALA A 128 11.45 -9.39 0.56
N THR A 129 11.02 -8.13 0.65
CA THR A 129 11.87 -6.98 0.30
C THR A 129 11.97 -5.88 1.35
N VAL A 130 10.99 -5.76 2.25
CA VAL A 130 10.97 -4.74 3.29
C VAL A 130 11.20 -5.41 4.63
N PRO A 131 12.39 -5.29 5.24
CA PRO A 131 12.70 -5.96 6.49
C PRO A 131 11.71 -5.63 7.61
N ALA A 132 11.39 -6.62 8.42
CA ALA A 132 10.69 -6.38 9.69
C ALA A 132 11.59 -5.52 10.59
N ARG A 133 11.00 -4.54 11.28
CA ARG A 133 11.76 -3.71 12.21
C ARG A 133 12.00 -4.53 13.48
N SER A 134 13.26 -4.74 13.83
CA SER A 134 13.62 -5.22 15.16
C SER A 134 13.33 -4.12 16.18
N GLU A 135 12.50 -4.41 17.17
CA GLU A 135 12.30 -3.57 18.37
C GLU A 135 13.58 -3.41 19.19
#